data_AF-A0A1C6Q7U7-F1
#
_entry.id   AF-A0A1C6Q7U7-F1
#
_cell.length_a   1.000
_cell.length_b   1.000
_cell.length_c   1.000
_cell.angle_alpha   90.00
_cell.angle_beta   90.00
_cell.angle_gamma   90.00
#
_symmetry.space_group_name_H-M   'P 1'
#
loop_
_entity.id
_entity.type
_entity.pdbx_description
1 polymer ?
#
loop_
_entity_poly.entity_id
_entity_poly.type
_entity_poly.pdbx_seq_one_letter_code
_entity_poly.pdbx_strand_id
1 'polypeptide(L)' 'MDEKYPDPDEPGHTPGLEPGGQVPPGETPPGEDSTAGAGPDERHNPPKGWAKAPVIIIGVLVLLFLIYFVAWAVEL' A
#
# COMPACT_ATOMS: atom_id res chain seq x y z
N MET A 1 -17.53 -17.03 2.23
CA MET A 1 -16.20 -16.42 2.33
C MET A 1 -15.94 -16.28 3.80
N ASP A 2 -15.35 -17.31 4.40
CA ASP A 2 -15.01 -17.33 5.81
C ASP A 2 -13.82 -16.40 6.00
N GLU A 3 -14.09 -15.13 6.34
CA GLU A 3 -13.11 -14.22 6.92
C GLU A 3 -12.66 -14.84 8.24
N LYS A 4 -11.58 -15.62 8.17
CA LYS A 4 -10.87 -16.07 9.35
C LYS A 4 -10.19 -14.83 9.94
N TYR A 5 -10.94 -14.09 10.75
CA TYR A 5 -10.38 -13.13 11.68
C TYR A 5 -9.27 -13.87 12.45
N PRO A 6 -8.03 -13.37 12.49
CA PRO A 6 -7.01 -13.98 13.33
C PRO A 6 -7.58 -13.99 14.76
N ASP A 7 -7.77 -15.18 15.30
CA ASP A 7 -8.20 -15.37 16.68
C ASP A 7 -7.20 -14.60 17.54
N PRO A 8 -7.62 -13.64 18.40
CA PRO A 8 -6.72 -12.98 19.34
C PRO A 8 -5.90 -14.06 20.03
N ASP A 9 -4.56 -13.92 19.94
CA ASP A 9 -3.60 -14.98 20.27
C ASP A 9 -4.05 -15.79 21.48
N GLU A 10 -4.30 -17.08 21.27
CA GLU A 10 -4.72 -18.00 22.32
C GLU A 10 -3.79 -17.81 23.52
N PRO A 11 -4.30 -17.55 24.74
CA PRO A 11 -3.45 -17.23 25.90
C PRO A 11 -2.38 -18.29 26.20
N GLY A 12 -2.55 -19.52 25.70
CA GLY A 12 -1.55 -20.58 25.80
C GLY A 12 -0.30 -20.39 24.94
N HIS A 13 -0.32 -19.46 23.97
CA HIS A 13 0.78 -19.17 23.06
C HIS A 13 1.55 -17.89 23.42
N THR A 14 0.98 -17.06 24.29
CA THR A 14 1.57 -15.77 24.71
C THR A 14 1.99 -15.85 26.18
N PRO A 15 3.30 -15.94 26.49
CA PRO A 15 3.78 -16.00 27.87
C PRO A 15 3.29 -14.80 28.68
N GLY A 16 2.74 -15.05 29.88
CA GLY A 16 2.27 -14.00 30.79
C GLY A 16 0.83 -13.51 30.55
N LEU A 17 0.13 -13.99 29.51
CA LEU A 17 -1.24 -13.58 29.19
C LEU A 17 -2.27 -14.44 29.96
N GLU A 18 -3.03 -13.84 30.87
CA GLU A 18 -4.15 -14.53 31.52
C GLU A 18 -5.36 -14.71 30.58
N PRO A 19 -6.21 -15.72 30.83
CA PRO A 19 -7.53 -15.81 30.21
C PRO A 19 -8.32 -14.52 30.44
N GLY A 20 -8.52 -13.73 29.39
CA GLY A 20 -9.07 -12.37 29.46
C GLY A 20 -8.16 -11.28 28.89
N GLY A 21 -6.96 -11.63 28.41
CA GLY A 21 -6.06 -10.71 27.70
C GLY A 21 -5.33 -9.73 28.62
N GLN A 22 -5.33 -9.99 29.92
CA GLN A 22 -4.62 -9.21 30.92
C GLN A 22 -3.23 -9.82 31.14
N VAL A 23 -2.30 -9.01 31.66
CA VAL A 23 -1.00 -9.47 32.16
C VAL A 23 -0.83 -9.01 33.61
N PRO A 24 -0.03 -9.69 34.45
CA PRO A 24 0.23 -9.24 35.81
C PRO A 24 0.84 -7.84 35.86
N PRO A 25 0.52 -7.04 36.90
CA PRO A 25 1.19 -5.75 37.12
C PRO A 25 2.72 -5.92 37.23
N GLY A 26 3.47 -5.20 36.39
CA GLY A 26 4.93 -5.25 36.35
C GLY A 26 5.51 -6.07 35.19
N GLU A 27 4.69 -6.84 34.48
CA GLU A 27 5.06 -7.40 33.18
C GLU A 27 4.79 -6.37 32.07
N THR A 28 5.46 -6.51 30.93
CA THR A 28 5.17 -5.67 29.75
C THR A 28 3.99 -6.31 29.02
N PRO A 29 2.86 -5.60 28.81
CA PRO A 29 1.75 -6.12 28.01
C PRO A 29 2.21 -6.59 26.62
N PRO A 30 1.49 -7.53 25.97
CA PRO A 30 1.73 -7.86 24.58
C PRO A 30 1.76 -6.57 23.76
N GLY A 31 2.71 -6.47 22.83
CA GLY A 31 2.82 -5.30 21.97
C GLY A 31 1.51 -5.11 21.21
N GLU A 32 0.82 -4.00 21.46
CA GLU A 32 -0.31 -3.58 20.64
C GLU A 32 0.22 -3.27 19.24
N ASP A 33 0.03 -4.19 18.28
CA ASP A 33 0.40 -3.91 16.90
C ASP A 33 -0.63 -2.95 16.28
N SER A 34 -0.37 -1.65 16.41
CA SER A 34 -1.18 -0.59 15.80
C SER A 34 -1.00 -0.48 14.28
N THR A 35 -0.13 -1.29 13.71
CA THR A 35 0.26 -1.23 12.30
C THR A 35 0.08 -2.56 11.55
N ALA A 36 -0.47 -3.57 12.22
CA ALA A 36 -0.83 -4.83 11.59
C ALA A 36 -1.75 -4.54 10.38
N GLY A 37 -1.26 -4.79 9.17
CA GLY A 37 -2.00 -4.52 7.94
C GLY A 37 -1.90 -3.11 7.37
N ALA A 38 -1.06 -2.22 7.90
CA ALA A 38 -0.77 -0.89 7.33
C ALA A 38 0.07 -0.93 6.03
N GLY A 39 0.30 -2.12 5.48
CA GLY A 39 0.99 -2.30 4.21
C GLY A 39 0.18 -1.78 3.01
N PRO A 40 0.82 -1.54 1.86
CA PRO A 40 0.13 -1.13 0.65
C PRO A 40 -0.96 -2.13 0.26
N ASP A 41 -2.15 -1.64 -0.10
CA ASP A 41 -3.22 -2.48 -0.62
C ASP A 41 -2.86 -3.02 -2.01
N GLU A 42 -2.39 -4.27 -2.06
CA GLU A 42 -2.00 -4.92 -3.31
C GLU A 42 -3.19 -5.30 -4.20
N ARG A 43 -4.44 -5.24 -3.71
CA ARG A 43 -5.64 -5.59 -4.48
C ARG A 43 -5.88 -4.64 -5.66
N HIS A 44 -5.34 -3.42 -5.58
CA HIS A 44 -5.52 -2.37 -6.58
C HIS A 44 -4.26 -2.11 -7.41
N ASN A 45 -3.32 -3.06 -7.43
CA ASN A 45 -2.11 -2.89 -8.22
C ASN A 45 -2.43 -3.09 -9.71
N PRO A 46 -2.18 -2.09 -10.58
CA PRO A 46 -2.44 -2.25 -12.00
C PRO A 46 -1.61 -3.42 -12.58
N PRO A 47 -2.11 -4.10 -13.62
CA PRO A 47 -1.41 -5.23 -14.21
C PRO A 47 -0.01 -4.85 -14.66
N LYS A 48 0.93 -5.80 -14.59
CA LYS A 48 2.32 -5.60 -15.03
C LYS A 48 2.33 -4.99 -16.44
N GLY A 49 2.97 -3.83 -16.58
CA GLY A 49 3.11 -3.13 -17.87
C GLY A 49 2.16 -1.95 -18.08
N TRP A 50 1.18 -1.74 -17.19
CA TRP A 50 0.26 -0.60 -17.31
C TRP A 50 0.98 0.76 -17.26
N ALA A 51 2.14 0.86 -16.60
CA ALA A 51 2.96 2.07 -16.58
C ALA A 51 3.43 2.54 -17.97
N LYS A 52 3.55 1.65 -18.96
CA LYS A 52 4.08 2.01 -20.29
C LYS A 52 3.11 2.87 -21.08
N ALA A 53 1.81 2.56 -21.02
CA ALA A 53 0.81 3.24 -21.85
C ALA A 53 0.68 4.74 -21.50
N PRO A 54 0.51 5.17 -20.22
CA PRO A 54 0.49 6.58 -19.86
C PRO A 54 1.77 7.32 -20.26
N VAL A 55 2.95 6.69 -20.08
CA VAL A 55 4.23 7.29 -20.44
C VAL A 55 4.33 7.55 -21.94
N ILE A 56 3.91 6.59 -22.77
CA ILE A 56 3.90 6.77 -24.23
C ILE A 56 2.92 7.88 -24.63
N ILE A 57 1.72 7.92 -24.06
CA ILE A 57 0.70 8.94 -24.36
C ILE A 57 1.25 10.34 -24.04
N ILE A 58 1.85 10.52 -22.87
CA ILE A 58 2.47 11.79 -22.47
C ILE A 58 3.60 12.16 -23.43
N GLY A 59 4.46 11.20 -23.80
CA GLY A 59 5.54 11.44 -24.75
C GLY A 59 5.06 11.92 -26.12
N VAL A 60 3.98 11.32 -26.65
CA VAL A 60 3.35 11.76 -27.90
C VAL A 60 2.79 13.18 -27.77
N LEU A 61 2.07 13.48 -26.69
CA LEU A 61 1.52 14.81 -26.46
C LEU A 61 2.63 15.88 -26.41
N VAL A 62 3.71 15.63 -25.65
CA VAL A 62 4.87 16.52 -25.58
C VAL A 62 5.46 16.76 -26.97
N LEU A 63 5.63 15.70 -27.77
CA LEU A 63 6.17 15.81 -29.13
C LEU A 63 5.28 16.67 -30.03
N LEU A 64 3.95 16.51 -29.95
CA LEU A 64 3.01 17.33 -30.72
C LEU A 64 3.11 18.81 -30.37
N PHE A 65 3.15 19.15 -29.08
CA PHE A 65 3.34 20.53 -28.65
C PHE A 65 4.69 21.10 -29.10
N LEU A 66 5.76 20.30 -29.00
CA LEU A 66 7.10 20.71 -29.40
C LEU A 66 7.15 21.01 -30.91
N ILE A 67 6.55 20.16 -31.75
CA ILE A 67 6.42 20.40 -33.19
C ILE A 67 5.63 21.69 -33.46
N TYR A 68 4.49 21.88 -32.77
CA TYR A 68 3.66 23.08 -32.91
C TYR A 68 4.45 24.36 -32.59
N PHE A 69 5.17 24.40 -31.46
CA PHE A 69 5.95 25.57 -31.08
C PHE A 69 7.11 25.83 -32.03
N VAL A 70 7.76 24.78 -32.56
CA VAL A 70 8.81 24.93 -33.57
C VAL A 70 8.24 25.52 -34.85
N ALA A 71 7.10 25.04 -35.34
CA ALA A 71 6.44 25.59 -36.52
C ALA A 71 6.06 27.07 -36.31
N TRP A 72 5.43 27.38 -35.17
CA TRP A 72 5.07 28.74 -34.80
C TRP A 72 6.28 29.67 -34.71
N ALA A 73 7.39 29.21 -34.12
CA ALA A 73 8.62 30.00 -34.00
C ALA A 73 9.32 30.25 -35.34
N VAL A 74 9.10 29.39 -36.34
CA VAL A 74 9.63 29.56 -37.71
C VAL A 74 8.78 30.54 -38.53
N GLU A 75 7.47 30.64 -38.24
CA GLU A 75 6.56 31.60 -38.91
C GLU A 75 6.60 33.02 -38.30
N LEU A 76 7.28 33.19 -37.18
CA LEU A 76 7.52 34.46 -36.47
C LEU A 76 8.58 35.33 -37.15
#